data_AF-A0A254QHP4-F1
#
_entry.id   AF-A0A254QHP4-F1
#
_cell.length_a   1.000
_cell.length_b   1.000
_cell.length_c   1.000
_cell.angle_alpha   90.00
_cell.angle_beta   90.00
_cell.angle_gamma   90.00
#
_symmetry.space_group_name_H-M   'P 1'
#
loop_
_entity.id
_entity.type
_entity.pdbx_description
1 polymer ?
#
loop_
_entity_poly.entity_id
_entity_poly.type
_entity_poly.pdbx_seq_one_letter_code
_entity_poly.pdbx_strand_id
1 'polypeptide(L)'
;MRLLRLGLGCAAIGLLLAGCNTDMWVQQKSHPLDKSDFFPDGQASRPLLQGTIARGHLRADAVFFTGIDNGKWVDNIPTEVNMDLLKRGQERFDIYCTPCHGRLGDGEGMIAKRGFKLKRPVGNIHTDRLRKMPVGHFYDVITNGYGAMYSYASRIEPKDRWAIVAYIRALQLSQNVKATDLTSEQQAKLNEKPQAESHEGGAH
;
A
#
# COMPACT_ATOMS: atom_id res chain seq x y z
N MET A 1 69.54 0.42 -0.53
CA MET A 1 68.45 1.35 -0.89
C MET A 1 67.12 0.68 -1.30
N ARG A 2 67.08 -0.39 -2.12
CA ARG A 2 65.81 -1.05 -2.51
C ARG A 2 65.03 -1.71 -1.35
N LEU A 3 65.71 -2.38 -0.42
CA LEU A 3 65.10 -3.00 0.76
C LEU A 3 64.46 -1.98 1.73
N LEU A 4 65.09 -0.80 1.88
CA LEU A 4 64.58 0.28 2.73
C LEU A 4 63.31 0.93 2.13
N ARG A 5 63.21 1.03 0.80
CA ARG A 5 62.02 1.52 0.08
C ARG A 5 60.86 0.53 0.14
N LEU A 6 61.13 -0.77 0.11
CA LEU A 6 60.11 -1.81 0.25
C LEU A 6 59.53 -1.86 1.68
N GLY A 7 60.39 -1.71 2.70
CA GLY A 7 59.97 -1.64 4.10
C GLY A 7 59.10 -0.41 4.41
N LEU A 8 59.44 0.77 3.86
CA LEU A 8 58.61 1.97 3.99
C LEU A 8 57.24 1.83 3.31
N GLY A 9 57.19 1.18 2.15
CA GLY A 9 55.94 0.90 1.43
C GLY A 9 55.00 -0.01 2.22
N CYS A 10 55.52 -1.09 2.80
CA CYS A 10 54.72 -2.00 3.63
C CYS A 10 54.24 -1.33 4.94
N ALA A 11 55.08 -0.50 5.57
CA ALA A 11 54.70 0.24 6.78
C ALA A 11 53.58 1.27 6.51
N ALA A 12 53.63 1.96 5.37
CA ALA A 12 52.58 2.89 4.96
C ALA A 12 51.24 2.17 4.69
N ILE A 13 51.26 0.98 4.09
CA ILE A 13 50.05 0.16 3.86
C ILE A 13 49.46 -0.34 5.20
N GLY A 14 50.31 -0.76 6.14
CA GLY A 14 49.86 -1.16 7.48
C GLY A 14 49.17 -0.04 8.27
N LEU A 15 49.69 1.20 8.17
CA LEU A 15 49.06 2.38 8.76
C LEU A 15 47.73 2.75 8.11
N LEU A 16 47.58 2.56 6.80
CA LEU A 16 46.31 2.79 6.09
C LEU A 16 45.22 1.77 6.49
N LEU A 17 45.60 0.54 6.82
CA LEU A 17 44.66 -0.49 7.30
C LEU A 17 44.26 -0.31 8.78
N ALA A 18 45.09 0.37 9.59
CA ALA A 18 44.82 0.63 11.01
C ALA A 18 43.73 1.70 11.25
N GLY A 19 43.34 2.45 10.21
CA GLY A 19 42.26 3.45 10.29
C GLY A 19 40.84 2.88 10.20
N CYS A 20 40.68 1.59 9.86
CA CYS A 20 39.37 0.95 9.84
C CYS A 20 38.94 0.53 11.26
N ASN A 21 38.24 1.40 12.00
CA ASN A 21 37.62 1.05 13.28
C ASN A 21 36.09 0.95 13.15
N THR A 22 35.48 0.01 13.89
CA THR A 22 34.03 -0.22 13.92
C THR A 22 33.33 0.41 15.14
N ASP A 23 34.07 1.22 15.91
CA ASP A 23 33.74 1.67 17.26
C ASP A 23 32.36 2.35 17.37
N MET A 24 31.94 3.08 16.33
CA MET A 24 30.59 3.67 16.25
C MET A 24 29.74 3.13 15.09
N TRP A 25 30.25 2.15 14.35
CA TRP A 25 29.50 1.45 13.29
C TRP A 25 28.52 0.45 13.89
N VAL A 26 28.92 -0.25 14.95
CA VAL A 26 28.06 -1.14 15.74
C VAL A 26 27.88 -0.52 17.11
N GLN A 27 26.76 0.17 17.30
CA GLN A 27 26.49 0.89 18.54
C GLN A 27 25.82 -0.02 19.56
N GLN A 28 26.06 0.23 20.85
CA GLN A 28 25.43 -0.48 21.97
C GLN A 28 24.00 0.02 22.25
N LYS A 29 23.17 0.10 21.20
CA LYS A 29 21.75 0.45 21.28
C LYS A 29 20.97 -0.36 20.25
N SER A 30 19.71 -0.64 20.53
CA SER A 30 18.85 -1.31 19.55
C SER A 30 18.23 -0.33 18.58
N HIS A 31 18.39 -0.59 17.29
CA HIS A 31 17.68 0.08 16.21
C HIS A 31 16.38 -0.67 15.86
N PRO A 32 15.45 -0.02 15.13
CA PRO A 32 14.25 -0.69 14.66
C PRO A 32 14.60 -1.92 13.81
N LEU A 33 13.97 -3.06 14.13
CA LEU A 33 14.15 -4.35 13.45
C LEU A 33 15.50 -5.04 13.67
N ASP A 34 16.27 -4.60 14.68
CA ASP A 34 17.49 -5.30 15.08
C ASP A 34 17.21 -6.67 15.70
N LYS A 35 18.20 -7.55 15.58
CA LYS A 35 18.25 -8.81 16.34
C LYS A 35 18.48 -8.50 17.82
N SER A 36 17.85 -9.27 18.70
CA SER A 36 18.09 -9.28 20.14
C SER A 36 18.53 -10.67 20.58
N ASP A 37 19.60 -10.76 21.36
CA ASP A 37 20.02 -12.01 22.02
C ASP A 37 19.37 -12.17 23.41
N PHE A 38 18.63 -11.16 23.89
CA PHE A 38 17.94 -11.18 25.18
C PHE A 38 16.55 -11.83 25.11
N PHE A 39 15.81 -11.65 24.01
CA PHE A 39 14.44 -12.15 23.88
C PHE A 39 14.39 -13.49 23.13
N PRO A 40 13.53 -14.45 23.53
CA PRO A 40 13.46 -15.79 22.90
C PRO A 40 13.11 -15.79 21.40
N ASP A 41 12.39 -14.76 20.94
CA ASP A 41 11.98 -14.60 19.54
C ASP A 41 13.03 -13.87 18.70
N GLY A 42 14.18 -13.50 19.27
CA GLY A 42 15.29 -12.86 18.59
C GLY A 42 15.02 -11.42 18.16
N GLN A 43 13.89 -10.81 18.52
CA GLN A 43 13.48 -9.48 18.06
C GLN A 43 13.74 -8.41 19.11
N ALA A 44 14.48 -7.35 18.73
CA ALA A 44 14.62 -6.15 19.55
C ALA A 44 13.30 -5.35 19.61
N SER A 45 12.56 -5.29 18.50
CA SER A 45 11.22 -4.69 18.45
C SER A 45 10.21 -5.56 19.21
N ARG A 46 9.65 -5.02 20.30
CA ARG A 46 8.64 -5.73 21.10
C ARG A 46 7.22 -5.44 20.61
N PRO A 47 6.33 -6.44 20.60
CA PRO A 47 4.91 -6.18 20.36
C PRO A 47 4.34 -5.29 21.47
N LEU A 48 3.40 -4.43 21.10
CA LEU A 48 2.66 -3.63 22.07
C LEU A 48 1.74 -4.53 22.90
N LEU A 49 1.57 -4.19 24.19
CA LEU A 49 0.58 -4.85 25.03
C LEU A 49 -0.83 -4.55 24.53
N GLN A 50 -1.69 -5.56 24.52
CA GLN A 50 -3.07 -5.44 24.05
C GLN A 50 -3.83 -4.38 24.86
N GLY A 51 -4.62 -3.56 24.17
CA GLY A 51 -5.41 -2.48 24.80
C GLY A 51 -4.63 -1.19 25.07
N THR A 52 -3.32 -1.15 24.82
CA THR A 52 -2.52 0.08 24.99
C THR A 52 -2.84 1.09 23.89
N ILE A 53 -3.10 2.35 24.27
CA ILE A 53 -3.30 3.46 23.34
C ILE A 53 -2.18 4.48 23.54
N ALA A 54 -1.38 4.70 22.49
CA ALA A 54 -0.33 5.70 22.52
C ALA A 54 -0.92 7.12 22.49
N ARG A 55 -0.21 8.09 23.08
CA ARG A 55 -0.59 9.51 22.99
C ARG A 55 -0.69 9.93 21.51
N GLY A 56 -1.74 10.66 21.17
CA GLY A 56 -2.02 11.08 19.79
C GLY A 56 -2.61 9.99 18.88
N HIS A 57 -2.76 8.75 19.37
CA HIS A 57 -3.32 7.62 18.61
C HIS A 57 -4.73 7.24 19.09
N LEU A 58 -5.40 8.14 19.82
CA LEU A 58 -6.79 7.95 20.19
C LEU A 58 -7.65 7.96 18.93
N ARG A 59 -8.31 6.84 18.66
CA ARG A 59 -9.22 6.66 17.53
C ARG A 59 -10.64 7.06 17.92
N ALA A 60 -10.85 8.36 18.16
CA ALA A 60 -12.13 8.87 18.65
C ALA A 60 -13.25 8.81 17.59
N ASP A 61 -12.92 9.06 16.32
CA ASP A 61 -13.86 8.99 15.21
C ASP A 61 -14.00 7.55 14.71
N ALA A 62 -15.01 6.84 15.22
CA ALA A 62 -15.28 5.47 14.83
C ALA A 62 -15.48 5.33 13.30
N VAL A 63 -16.23 6.25 12.68
CA VAL A 63 -16.49 6.20 11.24
C VAL A 63 -15.20 6.29 10.47
N PHE A 64 -14.34 7.26 10.78
CA PHE A 64 -13.07 7.43 10.07
C PHE A 64 -12.12 6.25 10.27
N PHE A 65 -12.04 5.67 11.48
CA PHE A 65 -11.05 4.62 11.78
C PHE A 65 -11.53 3.20 11.48
N THR A 66 -12.83 2.95 11.39
CA THR A 66 -13.39 1.60 11.18
C THR A 66 -14.36 1.49 9.99
N GLY A 67 -14.87 2.61 9.46
CA GLY A 67 -15.89 2.59 8.41
C GLY A 67 -17.27 2.11 8.89
N ILE A 68 -17.51 2.15 10.20
CA ILE A 68 -18.74 1.67 10.83
C ILE A 68 -19.34 2.80 11.66
N ASP A 69 -20.65 3.02 11.49
CA ASP A 69 -21.46 3.86 12.36
C ASP A 69 -22.58 3.03 13.00
N ASN A 70 -22.72 3.10 14.32
CA ASN A 70 -23.74 2.36 15.08
C ASN A 70 -23.86 0.86 14.71
N GLY A 71 -22.72 0.20 14.49
CA GLY A 71 -22.65 -1.22 14.13
C GLY A 71 -22.98 -1.55 12.67
N LYS A 72 -23.19 -0.54 11.82
CA LYS A 72 -23.45 -0.70 10.38
C LYS A 72 -22.36 -0.05 9.56
N TRP A 73 -22.01 -0.64 8.42
CA TRP A 73 -21.08 0.00 7.49
C TRP A 73 -21.69 1.29 6.94
N VAL A 74 -20.87 2.34 6.86
CA VAL A 74 -21.30 3.61 6.29
C VAL A 74 -21.38 3.54 4.77
N ASP A 75 -22.34 4.28 4.20
CA ASP A 75 -22.53 4.38 2.75
C ASP A 75 -21.69 5.49 2.10
N ASN A 76 -21.27 6.49 2.89
CA ASN A 76 -20.54 7.66 2.42
C ASN A 76 -19.11 7.69 2.97
N ILE A 77 -18.20 8.25 2.17
CA ILE A 77 -16.81 8.48 2.58
C ILE A 77 -16.79 9.69 3.54
N PRO A 78 -16.17 9.60 4.73
CA PRO A 78 -16.20 10.68 5.74
C PRO A 78 -15.32 11.88 5.40
N THR A 79 -14.69 11.89 4.22
CA THR A 79 -13.81 12.96 3.73
C THR A 79 -14.30 13.44 2.37
N GLU A 80 -13.99 14.69 2.04
CA GLU A 80 -14.27 15.24 0.72
C GLU A 80 -13.59 14.41 -0.38
N VAL A 81 -14.38 14.00 -1.39
CA VAL A 81 -13.87 13.27 -2.55
C VAL A 81 -13.53 14.27 -3.64
N ASN A 82 -12.23 14.56 -3.78
CA ASN A 82 -11.68 15.43 -4.81
C ASN A 82 -10.62 14.69 -5.65
N MET A 83 -10.11 15.35 -6.69
CA MET A 83 -9.13 14.73 -7.60
C MET A 83 -7.82 14.35 -6.91
N ASP A 84 -7.39 15.07 -5.87
CA ASP A 84 -6.18 14.74 -5.12
C ASP A 84 -6.37 13.45 -4.33
N LEU A 85 -7.54 13.28 -3.68
CA LEU A 85 -7.89 12.04 -3.00
C LEU A 85 -7.95 10.87 -3.99
N LEU A 86 -8.54 11.06 -5.18
CA LEU A 86 -8.63 10.02 -6.19
C LEU A 86 -7.27 9.63 -6.76
N LYS A 87 -6.40 10.58 -7.07
CA LYS A 87 -5.01 10.31 -7.50
C LYS A 87 -4.23 9.57 -6.42
N ARG A 88 -4.38 9.98 -5.16
CA ARG A 88 -3.79 9.29 -4.02
C ARG A 88 -4.33 7.86 -3.89
N GLY A 89 -5.63 7.69 -4.07
CA GLY A 89 -6.30 6.39 -4.05
C GLY A 89 -5.78 5.47 -5.14
N GLN A 90 -5.62 5.98 -6.36
CA GLN A 90 -5.02 5.27 -7.49
C GLN A 90 -3.59 4.84 -7.18
N GLU A 91 -2.73 5.76 -6.73
CA GLU A 91 -1.34 5.46 -6.37
C GLU A 91 -1.28 4.33 -5.34
N ARG A 92 -2.09 4.41 -4.29
CA ARG A 92 -2.11 3.41 -3.22
C ARG A 92 -2.70 2.08 -3.66
N PHE A 93 -3.73 2.10 -4.50
CA PHE A 93 -4.30 0.89 -5.10
C PHE A 93 -3.28 0.19 -6.01
N ASP A 94 -2.57 0.95 -6.84
CA ASP A 94 -1.51 0.46 -7.73
C ASP A 94 -0.40 -0.25 -6.95
N ILE A 95 0.00 0.29 -5.79
CA ILE A 95 1.04 -0.29 -4.94
C ILE A 95 0.55 -1.56 -4.22
N TYR A 96 -0.61 -1.51 -3.56
CA TYR A 96 -0.99 -2.55 -2.60
C TYR A 96 -2.01 -3.56 -3.11
N CYS A 97 -2.88 -3.15 -4.04
CA CYS A 97 -4.08 -3.90 -4.42
C CYS A 97 -3.92 -4.59 -5.77
N THR A 98 -3.30 -3.93 -6.75
CA THR A 98 -3.19 -4.45 -8.13
C THR A 98 -2.47 -5.79 -8.28
N PRO A 99 -1.48 -6.18 -7.45
CA PRO A 99 -0.84 -7.48 -7.60
C PRO A 99 -1.84 -8.64 -7.54
N CYS A 100 -2.90 -8.49 -6.74
CA CYS A 100 -3.97 -9.49 -6.60
C CYS A 100 -5.24 -9.10 -7.38
N HIS A 101 -5.71 -7.86 -7.27
CA HIS A 101 -7.00 -7.45 -7.83
C HIS A 101 -6.94 -6.94 -9.29
N GLY A 102 -5.75 -6.81 -9.86
CA GLY A 102 -5.56 -6.23 -11.20
C GLY A 102 -5.71 -4.70 -11.20
N ARG A 103 -5.14 -4.04 -12.22
CA ARG A 103 -5.26 -2.57 -12.39
C ARG A 103 -6.70 -2.11 -12.61
N LEU A 104 -7.50 -2.97 -13.21
CA LEU A 104 -8.92 -2.71 -13.46
C LEU A 104 -9.81 -3.11 -12.27
N GLY A 105 -9.30 -3.79 -11.24
CA GLY A 105 -10.11 -4.31 -10.13
C GLY A 105 -10.95 -5.54 -10.49
N ASP A 106 -10.65 -6.19 -11.60
CA ASP A 106 -11.36 -7.36 -12.14
C ASP A 106 -11.02 -8.68 -11.42
N GLY A 107 -10.07 -8.66 -10.47
CA GLY A 107 -9.60 -9.86 -9.77
C GLY A 107 -8.50 -10.62 -10.53
N GLU A 108 -8.02 -10.07 -11.65
CA GLU A 108 -7.12 -10.74 -12.59
C GLU A 108 -5.66 -10.27 -12.47
N GLY A 109 -5.23 -9.95 -11.24
CA GLY A 109 -3.86 -9.59 -10.91
C GLY A 109 -2.87 -10.74 -11.15
N MET A 110 -1.59 -10.40 -11.32
CA MET A 110 -0.55 -11.40 -11.63
C MET A 110 -0.43 -12.49 -10.55
N ILE A 111 -0.61 -12.12 -9.28
CA ILE A 111 -0.60 -13.06 -8.16
C ILE A 111 -1.87 -13.93 -8.15
N ALA A 112 -3.02 -13.39 -8.54
CA ALA A 112 -4.25 -14.18 -8.68
C ALA A 112 -4.11 -15.25 -9.77
N LYS A 113 -3.48 -14.89 -10.90
CA LYS A 113 -3.29 -15.77 -12.06
C LYS A 113 -2.24 -16.85 -11.85
N ARG A 114 -1.16 -16.56 -11.11
CA ARG A 114 0.03 -17.42 -11.07
C ARG A 114 0.49 -17.83 -9.67
N GLY A 115 0.10 -17.08 -8.64
CA GLY A 115 0.76 -17.13 -7.32
C GLY A 115 0.16 -18.12 -6.33
N PHE A 116 -1.16 -18.31 -6.32
CA PHE A 116 -1.81 -19.11 -5.28
C PHE A 116 -2.95 -19.99 -5.82
N LYS A 117 -3.03 -21.24 -5.38
CA LYS A 117 -4.26 -22.03 -5.45
C LYS A 117 -5.22 -21.53 -4.37
N LEU A 118 -5.88 -20.40 -4.64
CA LEU A 118 -6.89 -19.88 -3.74
C LEU A 118 -8.15 -20.74 -3.81
N LYS A 119 -8.73 -21.09 -2.64
CA LYS A 119 -10.02 -21.81 -2.59
C LYS A 119 -11.16 -21.03 -3.26
N ARG A 120 -11.03 -19.70 -3.34
CA ARG A 120 -11.96 -18.80 -4.02
C ARG A 120 -11.14 -17.81 -4.86
N PRO A 121 -11.61 -17.43 -6.05
CA PRO A 121 -10.92 -16.42 -6.85
C PRO A 121 -10.84 -15.09 -6.09
N VAL A 122 -9.86 -14.26 -6.46
CA VAL A 122 -9.76 -12.90 -5.95
C VAL A 122 -11.02 -12.12 -6.33
N GLY A 123 -11.51 -11.28 -5.41
CA GLY A 123 -12.76 -10.56 -5.61
C GLY A 123 -12.68 -9.55 -6.76
N ASN A 124 -13.61 -9.68 -7.72
CA ASN A 124 -13.88 -8.69 -8.76
C ASN A 124 -14.82 -7.60 -8.23
N ILE A 125 -14.32 -6.36 -8.13
CA ILE A 125 -15.07 -5.24 -7.52
C ILE A 125 -16.27 -4.79 -8.37
N HIS A 126 -16.36 -5.21 -9.63
CA HIS A 126 -17.43 -4.82 -10.58
C HIS A 126 -18.70 -5.63 -10.43
N THR A 127 -18.68 -6.71 -9.65
CA THR A 127 -19.89 -7.52 -9.41
C THR A 127 -21.00 -6.68 -8.80
N ASP A 128 -22.25 -6.90 -9.23
CA ASP A 128 -23.43 -6.18 -8.72
C ASP A 128 -23.52 -6.17 -7.19
N ARG A 129 -23.18 -7.30 -6.58
CA ARG A 129 -23.12 -7.42 -5.12
C ARG A 129 -22.17 -6.40 -4.52
N LEU A 130 -20.92 -6.33 -4.99
CA LEU A 130 -19.92 -5.42 -4.45
C LEU A 130 -20.18 -3.95 -4.82
N ARG A 131 -20.76 -3.68 -5.99
CA ARG A 131 -21.19 -2.32 -6.34
C ARG A 131 -22.25 -1.79 -5.36
N LYS A 132 -23.16 -2.65 -4.92
CA LYS A 132 -24.22 -2.33 -3.93
C LYS A 132 -23.78 -2.40 -2.47
N MET A 133 -22.59 -2.92 -2.15
CA MET A 133 -22.10 -2.91 -0.76
C MET A 133 -21.81 -1.48 -0.31
N PRO A 134 -21.99 -1.12 0.99
CA PRO A 134 -21.59 0.18 1.53
C PRO A 134 -20.07 0.42 1.42
N VAL A 135 -19.63 1.69 1.38
CA VAL A 135 -18.18 2.00 1.29
C VAL A 135 -17.40 1.52 2.53
N GLY A 136 -18.06 1.50 3.70
CA GLY A 136 -17.49 1.00 4.93
C GLY A 136 -17.07 -0.47 4.86
N HIS A 137 -17.73 -1.28 4.02
CA HIS A 137 -17.32 -2.67 3.80
C HIS A 137 -15.91 -2.76 3.20
N PHE A 138 -15.60 -1.93 2.21
CA PHE A 138 -14.28 -1.94 1.57
C PHE A 138 -13.19 -1.45 2.53
N TYR A 139 -13.50 -0.42 3.32
CA TYR A 139 -12.59 0.06 4.36
C TYR A 139 -12.29 -1.04 5.40
N ASP A 140 -13.33 -1.75 5.85
CA ASP A 140 -13.22 -2.87 6.79
C ASP A 140 -12.40 -4.02 6.21
N VAL A 141 -12.66 -4.43 4.97
CA VAL A 141 -11.89 -5.48 4.27
C VAL A 141 -10.40 -5.13 4.18
N ILE A 142 -10.06 -3.88 3.86
CA ILE A 142 -8.65 -3.43 3.83
C ILE A 142 -8.04 -3.47 5.23
N THR A 143 -8.81 -3.07 6.24
CA THR A 143 -8.34 -2.95 7.63
C THR A 143 -8.16 -4.31 8.29
N ASN A 144 -9.15 -5.18 8.18
CA ASN A 144 -9.24 -6.43 8.95
C ASN A 144 -8.95 -7.67 8.10
N GLY A 145 -8.89 -7.53 6.78
CA GLY A 145 -8.80 -8.66 5.86
C GLY A 145 -10.17 -9.30 5.60
N TYR A 146 -10.23 -10.19 4.61
CA TYR A 146 -11.45 -10.92 4.27
C TYR A 146 -11.15 -12.21 3.50
N GLY A 147 -11.61 -13.34 4.01
CA GLY A 147 -11.36 -14.64 3.39
C GLY A 147 -9.85 -14.94 3.31
N ALA A 148 -9.29 -14.95 2.09
CA ALA A 148 -7.86 -15.16 1.86
C ALA A 148 -7.03 -13.86 1.87
N MET A 149 -7.68 -12.69 1.92
CA MET A 149 -7.00 -11.39 1.98
C MET A 149 -6.58 -11.10 3.42
N TYR A 150 -5.27 -10.93 3.65
CA TYR A 150 -4.74 -10.50 4.94
C TYR A 150 -5.08 -9.03 5.24
N SER A 151 -4.99 -8.65 6.52
CA SER A 151 -5.08 -7.26 6.93
C SER A 151 -3.93 -6.42 6.33
N TYR A 152 -4.28 -5.21 5.90
CA TYR A 152 -3.32 -4.17 5.48
C TYR A 152 -3.20 -3.03 6.50
N ALA A 153 -3.75 -3.19 7.72
CA ALA A 153 -3.82 -2.09 8.68
C ALA A 153 -2.45 -1.54 9.13
N SER A 154 -1.40 -2.36 9.10
CA SER A 154 -0.04 -1.96 9.43
C SER A 154 0.74 -1.32 8.26
N ARG A 155 0.19 -1.38 7.04
CA ARG A 155 0.88 -0.93 5.81
C ARG A 155 0.20 0.28 5.17
N ILE A 156 -1.09 0.46 5.42
CA ILE A 156 -1.90 1.51 4.81
C ILE A 156 -2.55 2.33 5.92
N GLU A 157 -2.26 3.63 5.96
CA GLU A 157 -2.85 4.57 6.91
C GLU A 157 -4.36 4.74 6.69
N PRO A 158 -5.16 5.03 7.74
CA PRO A 158 -6.62 5.20 7.63
C PRO A 158 -7.07 6.15 6.50
N LYS A 159 -6.39 7.29 6.34
CA LYS A 159 -6.67 8.25 5.25
C LYS A 159 -6.46 7.63 3.87
N ASP A 160 -5.38 6.87 3.70
CA ASP A 160 -5.08 6.20 2.43
C ASP A 160 -6.06 5.06 2.14
N ARG A 161 -6.61 4.40 3.17
CA ARG A 161 -7.69 3.41 2.99
C ARG A 161 -8.94 4.06 2.43
N TRP A 162 -9.35 5.22 2.94
CA TRP A 162 -10.47 5.98 2.36
C TRP A 162 -10.20 6.44 0.93
N ALA A 163 -8.96 6.86 0.63
CA ALA A 163 -8.56 7.20 -0.73
C ALA A 163 -8.69 6.00 -1.68
N ILE A 164 -8.22 4.81 -1.27
CA ILE A 164 -8.39 3.57 -2.03
C ILE A 164 -9.88 3.26 -2.23
N VAL A 165 -10.70 3.40 -1.19
CA VAL A 165 -12.15 3.16 -1.28
C VAL A 165 -12.82 4.12 -2.28
N ALA A 166 -12.42 5.40 -2.30
CA ALA A 166 -12.88 6.36 -3.30
C ALA A 166 -12.49 5.92 -4.72
N TYR A 167 -11.24 5.46 -4.90
CA TYR A 167 -10.76 4.98 -6.19
C TYR A 167 -11.46 3.68 -6.64
N ILE A 168 -11.78 2.76 -5.72
CA ILE A 168 -12.61 1.58 -6.01
C ILE A 168 -13.97 2.00 -6.58
N ARG A 169 -14.60 3.05 -6.04
CA ARG A 169 -15.85 3.58 -6.60
C ARG A 169 -15.65 4.19 -7.98
N ALA A 170 -14.56 4.90 -8.20
CA ALA A 170 -14.23 5.42 -9.53
C ALA A 170 -14.05 4.30 -10.56
N LEU A 171 -13.37 3.19 -10.20
CA LEU A 171 -13.23 2.02 -11.06
C LEU A 171 -14.58 1.35 -11.35
N GLN A 172 -15.44 1.20 -10.33
CA GLN A 172 -16.79 0.65 -10.52
C GLN A 172 -17.65 1.51 -11.46
N LEU A 173 -17.50 2.84 -11.37
CA LEU A 173 -18.17 3.78 -12.27
C LEU A 173 -17.60 3.69 -13.69
N SER A 174 -16.27 3.60 -13.85
CA SER A 174 -15.63 3.58 -15.18
C SER A 174 -16.06 2.40 -16.04
N GLN A 175 -16.42 1.26 -15.42
CA GLN A 175 -16.86 0.05 -16.14
C GLN A 175 -18.39 -0.07 -16.26
N ASN A 176 -19.16 0.77 -15.55
CA ASN A 176 -20.62 0.61 -15.48
C ASN A 176 -21.38 1.95 -15.46
N VAL A 177 -20.85 2.99 -16.11
CA VAL A 177 -21.60 4.22 -16.31
C VAL A 177 -22.66 3.99 -17.39
N LYS A 178 -23.91 4.37 -17.14
CA LYS A 178 -24.91 4.37 -18.22
C LYS A 178 -24.70 5.59 -19.07
N ALA A 179 -24.83 5.47 -20.39
CA ALA A 179 -24.70 6.59 -21.30
C ALA A 179 -25.70 7.73 -20.97
N THR A 180 -26.86 7.39 -20.39
CA THR A 180 -27.87 8.35 -19.92
C THR A 180 -27.42 9.22 -18.76
N ASP A 181 -26.42 8.76 -18.00
CA ASP A 181 -25.92 9.45 -16.80
C ASP A 181 -24.78 10.42 -17.14
N LEU A 182 -24.33 10.41 -18.40
CA LEU A 182 -23.29 11.28 -18.92
C LEU A 182 -23.87 12.61 -19.40
N THR A 183 -23.12 13.70 -19.24
CA THR A 183 -23.48 14.99 -19.83
C THR A 183 -23.48 14.90 -21.36
N SER A 184 -24.21 15.80 -22.03
CA SER A 184 -24.25 15.82 -23.50
C SER A 184 -22.86 15.96 -24.13
N GLU A 185 -21.95 16.70 -23.47
CA GLU A 185 -20.54 16.81 -23.89
C GLU A 185 -19.80 15.47 -23.76
N GLN A 186 -20.00 14.74 -22.67
CA GLN A 186 -19.39 13.42 -22.47
C GLN A 186 -19.94 12.37 -23.44
N GLN A 187 -21.24 12.43 -23.74
CA GLN A 187 -21.86 11.55 -24.74
C GLN A 187 -21.31 11.82 -26.15
N ALA A 188 -21.04 13.08 -26.50
CA ALA A 188 -20.41 13.42 -27.78
C ALA A 188 -19.02 12.78 -27.93
N LYS A 189 -18.22 12.78 -26.85
CA LYS A 189 -16.88 12.15 -26.81
C LYS A 189 -16.90 10.63 -26.97
N LEU A 190 -17.99 9.94 -26.63
CA LEU A 190 -18.12 8.49 -26.87
C LEU A 190 -18.21 8.13 -28.36
N ASN A 191 -18.70 9.06 -29.18
CA ASN A 191 -18.86 8.88 -30.62
C ASN A 191 -17.62 9.33 -31.41
N GLU A 192 -16.65 9.99 -30.76
CA GLU A 192 -15.37 10.33 -31.34
C GLU A 192 -14.45 9.10 -31.29
N LYS A 193 -13.84 8.74 -32.45
CA LYS A 193 -12.83 7.67 -32.48
C LYS A 193 -11.67 8.04 -31.56
N PRO A 194 -11.11 7.10 -30.77
CA PRO A 194 -9.96 7.39 -29.93
C PRO A 194 -8.84 7.97 -30.79
N GLN A 195 -8.38 9.19 -30.49
CA GLN A 195 -7.12 9.67 -31.01
C GLN A 195 -6.04 8.78 -30.38
N ALA A 196 -5.32 8.03 -31.21
CA ALA A 196 -4.18 7.26 -30.76
C ALA A 196 -3.14 8.24 -30.22
N GLU A 197 -3.03 8.35 -28.89
CA GLU A 197 -1.88 8.99 -28.27
C GLU A 197 -0.66 8.13 -28.59
N SER A 198 0.19 8.64 -29.48
CA SER A 198 1.51 8.08 -29.75
C SER A 198 2.36 8.25 -28.50
N HIS A 199 2.34 7.25 -27.61
CA HIS A 199 3.38 7.12 -26.60
C HIS A 199 4.70 6.80 -27.30
N GLU A 200 5.50 7.83 -27.57
CA GLU A 200 6.92 7.65 -27.83
C GLU A 200 7.54 6.98 -26.61
N GLY A 201 7.91 5.70 -26.77
CA GLY A 201 8.60 4.92 -25.76
C GLY A 201 9.96 5.53 -25.47
N GLY A 202 10.05 6.29 -24.38
CA GLY A 202 11.31 6.65 -23.75
C GLY A 202 11.97 5.41 -23.16
N ALA A 203 13.03 4.96 -23.82
CA ALA A 203 13.94 3.96 -23.27
C ALA A 203 14.71 4.55 -22.08
N HIS A 204 14.53 3.95 -20.90
CA HIS A 204 15.45 4.01 -19.77
C HIS A 204 15.61 2.61 -19.19
#